data_AF-A0AAW4NFJ8-F1
#
_entry.id   AF-A0AAW4NFJ8-F1
#
_cell.length_a   1.000
_cell.length_b   1.000
_cell.length_c   1.000
_cell.angle_alpha   90.00
_cell.angle_beta   90.00
_cell.angle_gamma   90.00
#
_symmetry.space_group_name_H-M   'P 1'
#
loop_
_entity.id
_entity.type
_entity.pdbx_description
1 polymer ?
#
loop_
_entity_poly.entity_id
_entity_poly.type
_entity_poly.pdbx_seq_one_letter_code
_entity_poly.pdbx_strand_id
1 'polypeptide(L)'
;MIALLSIAPALGVVAQDKLYKDEFPLGDITLLDGPLKHARDLNVQVLLKYDCDRMLAPYRKEAGLQPRKPSYTNWDGLDGHVGGHYLSALAINAATGNEECRKRMEYMISELQLVLDANNQRPEAWCHNYIGGVPNSAKMWTAFS
;
A
#
# COMPACT_ATOMS: atom_id res chain seq x y z
N MET A 1 -33.71 24.41 -17.31
CA MET A 1 -33.03 23.23 -16.72
C MET A 1 -31.59 23.66 -16.44
N ILE A 2 -31.29 24.08 -15.21
CA ILE A 2 -29.97 24.61 -14.84
C ILE A 2 -29.12 23.43 -14.38
N ALA A 3 -28.08 23.10 -15.13
CA ALA A 3 -27.09 22.11 -14.73
C ALA A 3 -26.14 22.73 -13.71
N LEU A 4 -26.22 22.30 -12.45
CA LEU A 4 -25.24 22.61 -11.42
C LEU A 4 -24.00 21.73 -11.66
N LEU A 5 -22.91 22.33 -12.14
CA LEU A 5 -21.59 21.71 -12.10
C LEU A 5 -21.10 21.74 -10.64
N SER A 6 -21.13 20.59 -9.97
CA SER A 6 -20.46 20.41 -8.68
C SER A 6 -18.96 20.24 -8.93
N ILE A 7 -18.19 21.30 -8.70
CA ILE A 7 -16.72 21.21 -8.60
C ILE A 7 -16.42 20.62 -7.21
N ALA A 8 -16.12 19.34 -7.15
CA ALA A 8 -15.56 18.75 -5.94
C ALA A 8 -14.14 19.29 -5.74
N PRO A 9 -13.79 19.86 -4.57
CA PRO A 9 -12.42 20.21 -4.29
C PRO A 9 -11.61 18.92 -4.24
N ALA A 10 -10.54 18.84 -5.02
CA ALA A 10 -9.50 17.85 -4.81
C ALA A 10 -8.94 18.10 -3.41
N LEU A 11 -9.34 17.28 -2.43
CA LEU A 11 -8.70 17.23 -1.14
C LEU A 11 -7.26 16.80 -1.41
N GLY A 12 -6.36 17.79 -1.48
CA GLY A 12 -4.93 17.53 -1.50
C GLY A 12 -4.62 16.66 -0.30
N VAL A 13 -4.13 15.45 -0.56
CA VAL A 13 -3.59 14.59 0.49
C VAL A 13 -2.38 15.33 1.04
N VAL A 14 -2.55 15.96 2.21
CA VAL A 14 -1.46 16.59 2.93
C VAL A 14 -0.69 15.47 3.60
N ALA A 15 0.48 15.14 3.05
CA ALA A 15 1.42 14.26 3.72
C ALA A 15 1.84 14.88 5.06
N GLN A 16 2.29 14.06 5.99
CA GLN A 16 2.60 14.49 7.35
C GLN A 16 3.94 15.25 7.41
N ASP A 17 4.01 16.41 6.78
CA ASP A 17 5.19 17.30 6.72
C ASP A 17 5.56 17.89 8.10
N LYS A 18 4.73 17.62 9.11
CA LYS A 18 4.76 18.30 10.42
C LYS A 18 5.73 17.71 11.43
N LEU A 19 6.36 16.57 11.16
CA LEU A 19 7.25 15.91 12.13
C LEU A 19 8.68 16.49 12.10
N TYR A 20 9.12 17.05 10.96
CA TYR A 20 10.48 17.53 10.78
C TYR A 20 10.47 18.89 10.06
N LYS A 21 10.67 19.95 10.84
CA LYS A 21 10.61 21.35 10.36
C LYS A 21 11.70 21.73 9.34
N ASP A 22 12.76 20.93 9.25
CA ASP A 22 13.95 21.18 8.43
C ASP A 22 14.07 20.13 7.30
N GLU A 23 12.95 19.58 6.83
CA GLU A 23 12.88 18.66 5.69
C GLU A 23 12.19 19.31 4.47
N PHE A 24 12.53 18.82 3.28
CA PHE A 24 11.88 19.21 2.04
C PHE A 24 10.95 18.09 1.57
N PRO A 25 9.76 18.42 1.02
CA PRO A 25 8.91 17.44 0.35
C PRO A 25 9.68 16.70 -0.75
N LEU A 26 9.47 15.38 -0.86
CA LEU A 26 10.18 14.56 -1.87
C LEU A 26 9.95 15.05 -3.30
N GLY A 27 8.77 15.59 -3.60
CA GLY A 27 8.43 16.14 -4.92
C GLY A 27 9.20 17.41 -5.28
N ASP A 28 9.76 18.11 -4.29
CA ASP A 28 10.54 19.35 -4.49
C ASP A 28 12.03 19.06 -4.71
N ILE A 29 12.48 17.81 -4.52
CA ILE A 29 13.87 17.40 -4.62
C ILE A 29 14.13 16.59 -5.90
N THR A 30 14.96 17.15 -6.78
CA THR A 30 15.43 16.46 -7.98
C THR A 30 16.85 15.95 -7.80
N LEU A 31 17.02 14.62 -7.89
CA LEU A 31 18.36 14.02 -7.94
C LEU A 31 18.99 14.27 -9.32
N LEU A 32 20.15 14.92 -9.34
CA LEU A 32 20.98 15.08 -10.52
C LEU A 32 21.69 13.77 -10.88
N ASP A 33 22.32 13.74 -12.05
CA ASP A 33 23.12 12.58 -12.46
C ASP A 33 24.23 12.27 -11.45
N GLY A 34 24.29 11.02 -11.00
CA GLY A 34 25.19 10.59 -9.94
C GLY A 34 24.76 9.29 -9.24
N PRO A 35 25.50 8.87 -8.21
CA PRO A 35 25.30 7.58 -7.55
C PRO A 35 23.93 7.45 -6.86
N LEU A 36 23.38 8.53 -6.31
CA LEU A 36 22.06 8.50 -5.65
C LEU A 36 20.92 8.32 -6.64
N LYS A 37 20.97 9.03 -7.78
CA LYS A 37 20.01 8.83 -8.87
C LYS A 37 20.10 7.42 -9.42
N HIS A 38 21.31 6.89 -9.63
CA HIS A 38 21.51 5.51 -10.06
C HIS A 38 20.91 4.50 -9.08
N ALA A 39 21.15 4.67 -7.77
CA ALA A 39 20.60 3.79 -6.74
C ALA A 39 19.06 3.83 -6.69
N ARG A 40 18.44 5.02 -6.78
CA ARG A 40 16.98 5.16 -6.88
C ARG A 40 16.44 4.48 -8.13
N ASP A 41 17.06 4.72 -9.28
CA ASP A 41 16.58 4.16 -10.55
C ASP A 41 16.70 2.62 -10.56
N LEU A 42 17.78 2.07 -9.99
CA LEU A 42 17.92 0.63 -9.78
C LEU A 42 16.85 0.09 -8.81
N ASN A 43 16.58 0.81 -7.72
CA ASN A 43 15.52 0.43 -6.79
C ASN A 43 14.16 0.38 -7.49
N VAL A 44 13.79 1.39 -8.28
CA VAL A 44 12.56 1.39 -9.10
C VAL A 44 12.54 0.19 -10.03
N GLN A 45 13.62 -0.07 -10.77
CA GLN A 45 13.68 -1.23 -11.68
C GLN A 45 13.46 -2.56 -10.95
N VAL A 46 13.93 -2.69 -9.70
CA VAL A 46 13.68 -3.88 -8.88
C VAL A 46 12.23 -3.91 -8.38
N LEU A 47 11.70 -2.80 -7.87
CA LEU A 47 10.30 -2.70 -7.43
C LEU A 47 9.34 -3.14 -8.53
N LEU A 48 9.59 -2.70 -9.78
CA LEU A 48 8.73 -3.00 -10.91
C LEU A 48 8.76 -4.47 -11.37
N LYS A 49 9.71 -5.28 -10.86
CA LYS A 49 9.74 -6.74 -11.11
C LYS A 49 8.81 -7.51 -10.18
N TYR A 50 8.39 -6.94 -9.06
CA TYR A 50 7.45 -7.61 -8.15
C TYR A 50 6.03 -7.54 -8.69
N ASP A 51 5.26 -8.56 -8.34
CA ASP A 51 3.86 -8.73 -8.70
C ASP A 51 2.97 -8.29 -7.53
N CYS A 52 2.14 -7.28 -7.75
CA CYS A 52 1.27 -6.73 -6.71
C CYS A 52 0.28 -7.76 -6.16
N ASP A 53 -0.28 -8.65 -6.99
CA ASP A 53 -1.24 -9.67 -6.53
C ASP A 53 -0.61 -10.64 -5.54
N ARG A 54 0.68 -10.97 -5.77
CA ARG A 54 1.43 -11.85 -4.88
C ARG A 54 1.75 -11.17 -3.55
N MET A 55 2.02 -9.85 -3.57
CA MET A 55 2.18 -9.05 -2.34
C MET A 55 0.87 -8.92 -1.56
N LEU A 56 -0.26 -8.85 -2.25
CA LEU A 56 -1.60 -8.73 -1.67
C LEU A 56 -2.20 -10.07 -1.21
N ALA A 57 -1.65 -11.20 -1.66
CA ALA A 57 -2.19 -12.53 -1.38
C ALA A 57 -2.42 -12.81 0.12
N PRO A 58 -1.49 -12.50 1.05
CA PRO A 58 -1.71 -12.67 2.48
C PRO A 58 -2.95 -11.94 3.02
N TYR A 59 -3.10 -10.67 2.66
CA TYR A 59 -4.20 -9.82 3.11
C TYR A 59 -5.55 -10.35 2.65
N ARG A 60 -5.61 -10.84 1.40
CA ARG A 60 -6.81 -11.47 0.85
C ARG A 60 -7.18 -12.73 1.63
N LYS A 61 -6.21 -13.60 1.95
CA LYS A 61 -6.44 -14.83 2.71
C LYS A 61 -7.06 -14.56 4.08
N GLU A 62 -6.47 -13.65 4.86
CA GLU A 62 -6.96 -13.36 6.22
C GLU A 62 -8.35 -12.68 6.23
N ALA A 63 -8.71 -11.99 5.15
CA ALA A 63 -10.05 -11.46 4.93
C ALA A 63 -11.06 -12.48 4.33
N GLY A 64 -10.67 -13.74 4.14
CA GLY A 64 -11.52 -14.78 3.56
C GLY A 64 -11.74 -14.63 2.04
N LEU A 65 -11.00 -13.75 1.38
CA LEU A 65 -11.01 -13.58 -0.07
C LEU A 65 -10.06 -14.55 -0.75
N GLN A 66 -10.43 -15.05 -1.93
CA GLN A 66 -9.52 -15.82 -2.75
C GLN A 66 -8.36 -14.94 -3.25
N PRO A 67 -7.09 -15.34 -3.03
CA PRO A 67 -5.94 -14.65 -3.61
C PRO A 67 -5.96 -14.70 -5.14
N ARG A 68 -5.61 -13.59 -5.79
CA ARG A 68 -5.51 -13.53 -7.26
C ARG A 68 -4.31 -14.32 -7.80
N LYS A 69 -3.24 -14.40 -6.99
CA LYS A 69 -2.02 -15.17 -7.24
C LYS A 69 -1.49 -15.76 -5.93
N PRO A 70 -0.63 -16.80 -5.96
CA PRO A 70 -0.02 -17.32 -4.75
C PRO A 70 0.91 -16.29 -4.10
N SER A 71 1.03 -16.34 -2.78
CA SER A 71 2.03 -15.57 -2.03
C SER A 71 3.43 -15.75 -2.62
N TYR A 72 4.30 -14.77 -2.41
CA TYR A 72 5.73 -15.05 -2.51
C TYR A 72 6.12 -16.10 -1.48
N THR A 73 7.04 -16.99 -1.87
CA THR A 73 7.66 -17.96 -0.96
C THR A 73 8.77 -17.25 -0.19
N ASN A 74 9.06 -17.69 1.04
CA ASN A 74 10.00 -17.12 2.02
C ASN A 74 9.30 -16.23 3.07
N TRP A 75 9.88 -16.18 4.28
CA TRP A 75 9.35 -15.45 5.45
C TRP A 75 8.01 -15.98 6.00
N ASP A 76 7.82 -17.30 5.95
CA ASP A 76 6.63 -17.97 6.49
C ASP A 76 6.35 -17.51 7.94
N GLY A 77 5.14 -17.00 8.19
CA GLY A 77 4.74 -16.48 9.50
C GLY A 77 4.90 -14.97 9.67
N LEU A 78 5.55 -14.28 8.71
CA LEU A 78 5.60 -12.81 8.64
C LEU A 78 4.73 -12.27 7.50
N ASP A 79 3.86 -13.09 6.93
CA ASP A 79 3.03 -12.77 5.78
C ASP A 79 2.38 -11.37 5.86
N GLY A 80 2.47 -10.64 4.75
CA GLY A 80 2.00 -9.26 4.62
C GLY A 80 3.07 -8.20 4.92
N HIS A 81 4.11 -8.47 5.73
CA HIS A 81 5.06 -7.42 6.12
C HIS A 81 5.78 -6.75 4.92
N VAL A 82 6.22 -7.56 3.94
CA VAL A 82 6.85 -7.06 2.71
C VAL A 82 5.87 -6.24 1.88
N GLY A 83 4.59 -6.62 1.86
CA GLY A 83 3.54 -5.88 1.14
C GLY A 83 3.41 -4.44 1.64
N GLY A 84 3.50 -4.24 2.96
CA GLY A 84 3.52 -2.91 3.57
C GLY A 84 4.77 -2.10 3.16
N HIS A 85 5.97 -2.67 3.27
CA HIS A 85 7.20 -2.00 2.83
C HIS A 85 7.19 -1.67 1.34
N TYR A 86 6.68 -2.57 0.51
CA TYR A 86 6.54 -2.38 -0.92
C TYR A 86 5.61 -1.22 -1.24
N LEU A 87 4.45 -1.11 -0.55
CA LEU A 87 3.54 0.03 -0.69
C LEU A 87 4.23 1.35 -0.35
N SER A 88 4.98 1.42 0.76
CA SER A 88 5.75 2.62 1.12
C SER A 88 6.80 2.98 0.07
N ALA A 89 7.52 1.99 -0.47
CA ALA A 89 8.53 2.21 -1.50
C ALA A 89 7.92 2.71 -2.83
N LEU A 90 6.73 2.21 -3.21
CA LEU A 90 5.98 2.75 -4.34
C LEU A 90 5.56 4.19 -4.10
N ALA A 91 5.06 4.51 -2.90
CA ALA A 91 4.62 5.86 -2.55
C ALA A 91 5.76 6.90 -2.60
N ILE A 92 6.94 6.55 -2.07
CA ILE A 92 8.14 7.39 -2.14
C ILE A 92 8.49 7.73 -3.60
N ASN A 93 8.53 6.71 -4.47
CA ASN A 93 8.88 6.94 -5.88
C ASN A 93 7.77 7.66 -6.66
N ALA A 94 6.50 7.41 -6.34
CA ALA A 94 5.36 8.14 -6.89
C ALA A 94 5.41 9.63 -6.53
N ALA A 95 5.78 9.96 -5.28
CA ALA A 95 5.96 11.34 -4.82
C ALA A 95 7.08 12.08 -5.58
N THR A 96 8.09 11.35 -6.08
CA THR A 96 9.16 11.89 -6.94
C THR A 96 8.83 11.88 -8.44
N GLY A 97 7.58 11.59 -8.82
CA GLY A 97 7.10 11.65 -10.21
C GLY A 97 7.15 10.34 -11.01
N ASN A 98 7.35 9.18 -10.37
CA ASN A 98 7.28 7.89 -11.08
C ASN A 98 5.83 7.41 -11.25
N GLU A 99 5.29 7.54 -12.47
CA GLU A 99 3.89 7.21 -12.78
C GLU A 99 3.56 5.72 -12.70
N GLU A 100 4.49 4.82 -13.02
CA GLU A 100 4.23 3.38 -12.90
C GLU A 100 4.19 2.96 -11.42
N CYS A 101 5.06 3.52 -10.58
CA CYS A 101 4.97 3.34 -9.13
C CYS A 101 3.65 3.90 -8.57
N ARG A 102 3.20 5.07 -9.04
CA ARG A 102 1.90 5.66 -8.67
C ARG A 102 0.75 4.71 -9.00
N LYS A 103 0.69 4.23 -10.24
CA LYS A 103 -0.34 3.28 -10.69
C LYS A 103 -0.37 2.00 -9.84
N ARG A 104 0.79 1.43 -9.52
CA ARG A 104 0.88 0.23 -8.67
C ARG A 104 0.50 0.50 -7.21
N MET A 105 0.86 1.67 -6.69
CA MET A 105 0.47 2.11 -5.34
C MET A 105 -1.05 2.23 -5.25
N GLU A 106 -1.67 2.95 -6.19
CA GLU A 106 -3.13 3.13 -6.25
C GLU A 106 -3.85 1.79 -6.42
N TYR A 107 -3.31 0.90 -7.26
CA TYR A 107 -3.83 -0.47 -7.37
C TYR A 107 -3.78 -1.22 -6.03
N MET A 108 -2.64 -1.18 -5.34
CA MET A 108 -2.52 -1.81 -4.02
C MET A 108 -3.49 -1.24 -3.00
N ILE A 109 -3.65 0.08 -2.95
CA ILE A 109 -4.61 0.74 -2.07
C ILE A 109 -6.04 0.29 -2.40
N SER A 110 -6.40 0.19 -3.68
CA SER A 110 -7.73 -0.27 -4.08
C SER A 110 -8.01 -1.72 -3.67
N GLU A 111 -7.01 -2.61 -3.74
CA GLU A 111 -7.17 -4.01 -3.32
C GLU A 111 -7.20 -4.15 -1.80
N LEU A 112 -6.45 -3.33 -1.07
CA LEU A 112 -6.52 -3.26 0.40
C LEU A 112 -7.88 -2.71 0.87
N GLN A 113 -8.52 -1.82 0.11
CA GLN A 113 -9.89 -1.40 0.37
C GLN A 113 -10.87 -2.58 0.24
N LEU A 114 -10.72 -3.43 -0.79
CA LEU A 114 -11.54 -4.63 -0.92
C LEU A 114 -11.34 -5.62 0.24
N VAL A 115 -10.11 -5.72 0.75
CA VAL A 115 -9.79 -6.51 1.95
C VAL A 115 -10.51 -5.95 3.18
N LEU A 116 -10.43 -4.64 3.39
CA LEU A 116 -11.11 -3.95 4.48
C LEU A 116 -12.63 -4.13 4.42
N ASP A 117 -13.23 -3.93 3.24
CA ASP A 117 -14.66 -4.07 3.02
C ASP A 117 -15.13 -5.50 3.30
N ALA A 118 -14.39 -6.51 2.83
CA ALA A 118 -14.69 -7.90 3.09
C ALA A 118 -14.64 -8.22 4.59
N ASN A 119 -13.64 -7.72 5.30
CA ASN A 119 -13.52 -7.89 6.74
C ASN A 119 -14.65 -7.19 7.51
N ASN A 120 -15.06 -5.98 7.10
CA ASN A 120 -16.16 -5.25 7.75
C ASN A 120 -17.54 -5.89 7.53
N GLN A 121 -17.71 -6.73 6.51
CA GLN A 121 -18.96 -7.45 6.26
C GLN A 121 -19.10 -8.73 7.10
N ARG A 122 -18.01 -9.18 7.74
CA ARG A 122 -18.00 -10.40 8.53
C ARG A 122 -18.63 -10.18 9.91
N PRO A 123 -19.29 -11.20 10.49
CA PRO A 123 -19.90 -11.09 11.81
C PRO A 123 -18.87 -11.01 12.95
N GLU A 124 -17.64 -11.47 12.75
CA GLU A 124 -16.63 -11.50 13.82
C GLU A 124 -16.03 -10.11 14.08
N ALA A 125 -16.25 -9.57 15.29
CA ALA A 125 -15.79 -8.23 15.64
C ALA A 125 -14.26 -8.02 15.53
N TRP A 126 -13.46 -9.08 15.72
CA TRP A 126 -11.99 -8.99 15.67
C TRP A 126 -11.47 -8.48 14.32
N CYS A 127 -12.21 -8.72 13.23
CA CYS A 127 -11.76 -8.36 11.89
C CYS A 127 -12.28 -7.00 11.41
N HIS A 128 -13.15 -6.34 12.17
CA HIS A 128 -13.62 -5.00 11.80
C HIS A 128 -12.46 -3.99 11.82
N ASN A 129 -12.32 -3.23 10.74
CA ASN A 129 -11.20 -2.32 10.49
C ASN A 129 -9.83 -2.99 10.39
N TYR A 130 -9.78 -4.31 10.21
CA TYR A 130 -8.53 -5.04 10.10
C TYR A 130 -8.05 -5.14 8.64
N ILE A 131 -6.79 -4.76 8.41
CA ILE A 131 -6.06 -5.03 7.18
C ILE A 131 -4.72 -5.65 7.58
N GLY A 132 -4.56 -6.95 7.36
CA GLY A 132 -3.30 -7.62 7.64
C GLY A 132 -3.23 -9.00 7.02
N GLY A 133 -2.01 -9.51 6.89
CA GLY A 133 -1.72 -10.80 6.28
C GLY A 133 -1.18 -11.84 7.26
N VAL A 134 -1.11 -11.54 8.56
CA VAL A 134 -0.49 -12.41 9.55
C VAL A 134 -1.27 -13.72 9.64
N PRO A 135 -0.64 -14.90 9.49
CA PRO A 135 -1.38 -16.16 9.50
C PRO A 135 -2.07 -16.39 10.84
N ASN A 136 -3.29 -16.92 10.80
CA ASN A 136 -4.13 -17.16 11.99
C ASN A 136 -4.54 -15.87 12.71
N SER A 137 -4.80 -14.78 11.98
CA SER A 137 -5.22 -13.49 12.56
C SER A 137 -6.43 -13.63 13.47
N ALA A 138 -7.41 -14.48 13.09
CA ALA A 138 -8.58 -14.75 13.92
C ALA A 138 -8.19 -15.22 15.32
N LYS A 139 -7.35 -16.25 15.43
CA LYS A 139 -6.89 -16.77 16.72
C LYS A 139 -6.06 -15.75 17.50
N MET A 140 -5.21 -15.00 16.81
CA MET A 140 -4.34 -14.01 17.43
C MET A 140 -5.14 -12.84 18.02
N TRP A 141 -6.03 -12.22 17.25
CA TRP A 141 -6.75 -11.02 17.68
C TRP A 141 -7.87 -11.33 18.67
N THR A 142 -8.53 -12.49 18.53
CA THR A 142 -9.51 -12.95 19.53
C THR A 142 -8.89 -13.24 20.89
N ALA A 143 -7.60 -13.55 20.98
CA ALA A 143 -6.92 -13.76 22.26
C ALA A 143 -6.77 -12.48 23.10
N PHE A 144 -6.97 -11.32 22.50
CA PHE A 144 -6.92 -10.00 23.16
C PHE A 144 -8.30 -9.33 23.25
N SER A 145 -9.35 -10.02 22.81
CA SER A 145 -10.74 -9.50 22.74
C SER A 145 -11.56 -9.85 23.96
#